data_AF-A0A9Q0H032-F1
#
_entry.id   AF-A0A9Q0H032-F1
#
_cell.length_a   1.000
_cell.length_b   1.000
_cell.length_c   1.000
_cell.angle_alpha   90.00
_cell.angle_beta   90.00
_cell.angle_gamma   90.00
#
_symmetry.space_group_name_H-M   'P 1'
#
loop_
_entity.id
_entity.type
_entity.pdbx_description
1 polymer ?
#
loop_
_entity_poly.entity_id
_entity_poly.type
_entity_poly.pdbx_seq_one_letter_code
_entity_poly.pdbx_strand_id
1 'polypeptide(L)'
;MPLAKYYCDYCDKQFQDTPSARKRHLQGSQHQRAKAMWYDSFRDPNRVQKEGFGKAVCNRFLRTGLCHYGDSCKYFHPKQNIQNPNIQSIPSVNFSENVHLPAMFGAQLTGGHSVTGNMVGDGMGISSDDTQAFKMAWDAACQVESAILLVPNGYSFMIQSTIFTGPCQNKFVFQIDGTLMPPDGPGSWPQSNKRQWLVFYRINGMSLQGGGLIDGRGEKWWNLPCKPHKGINGTTLPGPCDSPVAIRFFMSSNLTVQGLKIQNSPQFHFRFDGCSRVHIDGLTINSPPLSPNTDGIHIENTDSVEIYNSVISNGDDCISIGTGCYNVEINNITCGPSHGISIGSLGNHNSRACVSNITVTNSVIKHSDNGVRIKTWPGGSGSVSKVTFNNVHMDTVRNPIIIDQFYCLTKACTNATSAVFVTDISYTNIKGTYDMRSPPIHFGCSDPVPCTNITLSDVELLPAQGEIVLDPYCWNAYGTSQTLSIPPVFCLLEGMPRSVPQNDIDQC
;
A
#
# COMPACT_ATOMS: atom_id res chain seq x y z
N MET A 1 -34.27 10.91 -7.12
CA MET A 1 -33.42 9.70 -7.02
C MET A 1 -33.03 9.51 -5.56
N PRO A 2 -33.01 8.29 -5.00
CA PRO A 2 -32.55 8.10 -3.63
C PRO A 2 -31.06 8.43 -3.55
N LEU A 3 -30.70 9.35 -2.66
CA LEU A 3 -29.33 9.76 -2.40
C LEU A 3 -28.49 8.54 -1.94
N ALA A 4 -27.22 8.48 -2.38
CA ALA A 4 -26.27 7.44 -1.97
C ALA A 4 -26.11 7.41 -0.44
N LYS A 5 -25.70 6.26 0.12
CA LYS A 5 -25.46 6.09 1.55
C LYS A 5 -23.98 5.88 1.81
N TYR A 6 -23.44 6.61 2.77
CA TYR A 6 -22.08 6.42 3.28
C TYR A 6 -22.12 5.53 4.52
N TYR A 7 -21.23 4.55 4.60
CA TYR A 7 -21.06 3.66 5.74
C TYR A 7 -19.72 3.95 6.42
N CYS A 8 -19.72 4.02 7.76
CA CYS A 8 -18.50 4.18 8.54
C CYS A 8 -18.14 2.90 9.29
N ASP A 9 -16.99 2.32 8.94
CA ASP A 9 -16.48 1.07 9.53
C ASP A 9 -16.20 1.19 11.04
N TYR A 10 -15.76 2.36 11.52
CA TYR A 10 -15.50 2.57 12.95
C TYR A 10 -16.78 2.63 13.80
N CYS A 11 -17.89 3.06 13.20
CA CYS A 11 -19.12 3.38 13.92
C CYS A 11 -20.28 2.42 13.63
N ASP A 12 -20.11 1.52 12.65
CA ASP A 12 -21.13 0.61 12.14
C ASP A 12 -22.48 1.30 11.86
N LYS A 13 -22.42 2.45 11.16
CA LYS A 13 -23.59 3.28 10.86
C LYS A 13 -23.60 3.73 9.41
N GLN A 14 -24.79 3.74 8.82
CA GLN A 14 -25.05 4.34 7.51
C GLN A 14 -25.75 5.69 7.66
N PHE A 15 -25.38 6.65 6.83
CA PHE A 15 -26.07 7.94 6.73
C PHE A 15 -26.07 8.46 5.30
N GLN A 16 -26.87 9.51 5.06
CA GLN A 16 -26.99 10.14 3.76
C GLN A 16 -25.64 10.65 3.28
N ASP A 17 -25.24 10.24 2.08
CA ASP A 17 -23.91 10.48 1.56
C ASP A 17 -23.77 11.89 1.00
N THR A 18 -23.65 12.85 1.93
CA THR A 18 -23.39 14.25 1.62
C THR A 18 -22.09 14.69 2.28
N PRO A 19 -21.31 15.61 1.67
CA PRO A 19 -20.09 16.14 2.28
C PRO A 19 -20.31 16.66 3.70
N SER A 20 -21.43 17.35 3.92
CA SER A 20 -21.83 17.88 5.23
C SER A 20 -22.16 16.79 6.25
N ALA A 21 -22.71 15.65 5.82
CA ALA A 21 -22.97 14.51 6.71
C ALA A 21 -21.68 13.74 7.03
N ARG A 22 -20.79 13.51 6.04
CA ARG A 22 -19.48 12.89 6.25
C ARG A 22 -18.62 13.71 7.21
N LYS A 23 -18.47 15.01 6.96
CA LYS A 23 -17.68 15.91 7.82
C LYS A 23 -18.21 15.93 9.25
N ARG A 24 -19.53 16.11 9.43
CA ARG A 24 -20.17 16.08 10.76
C ARG A 24 -19.99 14.73 11.46
N HIS A 25 -20.05 13.62 10.73
CA HIS A 25 -19.85 12.29 11.30
C HIS A 25 -18.39 12.07 11.72
N LEU A 26 -17.42 12.29 10.82
CA LEU A 26 -15.99 12.07 11.06
C LEU A 26 -15.44 13.00 12.17
N GLN A 27 -15.95 14.22 12.27
CA GLN A 27 -15.58 15.16 13.35
C GLN A 27 -16.39 14.96 14.63
N GLY A 28 -17.41 14.09 14.60
CA GLY A 28 -18.27 13.83 15.74
C GLY A 28 -17.53 13.13 16.88
N SER A 29 -17.80 13.53 18.10
CA SER A 29 -17.21 12.93 19.31
C SER A 29 -17.49 11.42 19.42
N GLN A 30 -18.63 10.95 18.90
CA GLN A 30 -18.93 9.52 18.81
C GLN A 30 -17.99 8.78 17.86
N HIS A 31 -17.66 9.36 16.70
CA HIS A 31 -16.73 8.76 15.74
C HIS A 31 -15.31 8.74 16.28
N GLN A 32 -14.84 9.84 16.86
CA GLN A 32 -13.51 9.90 17.45
C GLN A 32 -13.35 8.90 18.62
N ARG A 33 -14.40 8.74 19.45
CA ARG A 33 -14.42 7.73 20.51
C ARG A 33 -14.51 6.30 19.97
N ALA A 34 -15.34 6.04 18.96
CA ALA A 34 -15.46 4.71 18.36
C ALA A 34 -14.17 4.29 17.66
N LYS A 35 -13.52 5.24 16.98
CA LYS A 35 -12.17 5.09 16.43
C LYS A 35 -11.16 4.78 17.54
N ALA A 36 -11.11 5.57 18.62
CA ALA A 36 -10.19 5.31 19.75
C ALA A 36 -10.46 3.97 20.46
N MET A 37 -11.73 3.62 20.72
CA MET A 37 -12.11 2.34 21.34
C MET A 37 -11.83 1.15 20.42
N TRP A 38 -12.01 1.31 19.11
CA TRP A 38 -11.59 0.31 18.13
C TRP A 38 -10.08 0.08 18.26
N TYR A 39 -9.26 1.14 18.33
CA TYR A 39 -7.82 1.01 18.57
C TYR A 39 -7.45 0.44 19.96
N ASP A 40 -8.16 0.81 21.02
CA ASP A 40 -7.90 0.32 22.38
C ASP A 40 -8.36 -1.14 22.58
N SER A 41 -9.31 -1.63 21.77
CA SER A 41 -9.74 -3.04 21.81
C SER A 41 -8.66 -4.04 21.42
N PHE A 42 -7.55 -3.56 20.82
CA PHE A 42 -6.39 -4.37 20.44
C PHE A 42 -5.18 -4.18 21.37
N ARG A 43 -5.34 -3.47 22.51
CA ARG A 43 -4.23 -3.12 23.42
C ARG A 43 -3.97 -4.08 24.58
N ASP A 44 -4.81 -5.09 24.82
CA ASP A 44 -4.61 -6.02 25.95
C ASP A 44 -4.54 -7.49 25.49
N PRO A 45 -3.35 -8.12 25.51
CA PRO A 45 -3.16 -9.51 25.08
C PRO A 45 -3.86 -10.56 25.94
N ASN A 46 -4.29 -10.23 27.16
CA ASN A 46 -4.72 -11.22 28.15
C ASN A 46 -6.24 -11.42 28.27
N ARG A 47 -7.06 -10.80 27.42
CA ARG A 47 -8.53 -10.82 27.56
C ARG A 47 -9.29 -11.74 26.59
N VAL A 48 -8.60 -12.47 25.71
CA VAL A 48 -9.25 -13.33 24.69
C VAL A 48 -9.36 -14.79 25.14
N GLN A 49 -8.69 -15.20 26.21
CA GLN A 49 -8.83 -16.56 26.72
C GLN A 49 -9.89 -16.69 27.81
N LYS A 50 -10.99 -17.33 27.39
CA LYS A 50 -11.99 -18.11 28.16
C LYS A 50 -13.33 -17.41 28.43
N GLU A 51 -14.36 -18.08 27.88
CA GLU A 51 -15.80 -18.07 28.17
C GLU A 51 -16.71 -17.15 27.34
N GLY A 52 -17.52 -17.79 26.48
CA GLY A 52 -18.86 -17.31 26.09
C GLY A 52 -18.95 -16.45 24.84
N PHE A 53 -18.78 -17.05 23.66
CA PHE A 53 -19.03 -16.37 22.38
C PHE A 53 -20.51 -15.94 22.24
N GLY A 54 -20.73 -14.64 22.00
CA GLY A 54 -21.95 -14.14 21.35
C GLY A 54 -22.66 -12.94 21.98
N LYS A 55 -22.26 -12.44 23.16
CA LYS A 55 -22.92 -11.26 23.78
C LYS A 55 -21.94 -10.11 24.02
N ALA A 56 -22.28 -8.92 23.52
CA ALA A 56 -21.54 -7.71 23.82
C ALA A 56 -21.55 -7.40 25.34
N VAL A 57 -20.49 -6.79 25.85
CA VAL A 57 -20.31 -6.55 27.30
C VAL A 57 -21.18 -5.36 27.76
N CYS A 58 -21.78 -5.46 28.96
CA CYS A 58 -22.64 -4.41 29.49
C CYS A 58 -21.81 -3.17 29.88
N ASN A 59 -21.99 -2.07 29.12
CA ASN A 59 -21.29 -0.80 29.35
C ASN A 59 -21.56 -0.18 30.73
N ARG A 60 -22.72 -0.45 31.35
CA ARG A 60 -23.05 0.07 32.69
C ARG A 60 -22.31 -0.70 33.78
N PHE A 61 -22.34 -2.03 33.72
CA PHE A 61 -21.60 -2.89 34.63
C PHE A 61 -20.09 -2.65 34.56
N LEU A 62 -19.51 -2.48 33.37
CA LEU A 62 -18.09 -2.17 33.22
C LEU A 62 -17.66 -0.85 33.87
N ARG A 63 -18.55 0.15 33.92
CA ARG A 63 -18.24 1.46 34.52
C ARG A 63 -18.44 1.50 36.03
N THR A 64 -19.43 0.77 36.55
CA THR A 64 -19.88 0.93 37.95
C THR A 64 -19.81 -0.34 38.79
N GLY A 65 -19.45 -1.49 38.21
CA GLY A 65 -19.49 -2.80 38.88
C GLY A 65 -20.89 -3.31 39.21
N LEU A 66 -21.95 -2.56 38.84
CA LEU A 66 -23.33 -2.85 39.20
C LEU A 66 -24.25 -2.61 37.99
N CYS A 67 -25.19 -3.53 37.76
CA CYS A 67 -26.21 -3.40 36.74
C CYS A 67 -27.57 -3.71 37.36
N HIS A 68 -28.57 -2.83 37.16
CA HIS A 68 -29.91 -3.00 37.72
C HIS A 68 -30.63 -4.27 37.24
N TYR A 69 -30.20 -4.84 36.12
CA TYR A 69 -30.75 -6.07 35.56
C TYR A 69 -29.99 -7.33 36.01
N GLY A 70 -28.93 -7.21 36.81
CA GLY A 70 -28.16 -8.35 37.33
C GLY A 70 -27.79 -9.38 36.26
N ASP A 71 -27.89 -10.66 36.61
CA ASP A 71 -27.64 -11.78 35.68
C ASP A 71 -28.69 -11.92 34.58
N SER A 72 -29.81 -11.18 34.66
CA SER A 72 -30.85 -11.10 33.63
C SER A 72 -30.50 -10.11 32.50
N CYS A 73 -29.33 -9.48 32.54
CA CYS A 73 -28.94 -8.49 31.55
C CYS A 73 -28.71 -9.12 30.17
N LYS A 74 -29.23 -8.48 29.11
CA LYS A 74 -29.01 -8.88 27.71
C LYS A 74 -27.53 -8.90 27.32
N TYR A 75 -26.69 -8.15 28.03
CA TYR A 75 -25.26 -7.95 27.79
C TYR A 75 -24.43 -8.63 28.88
N PHE A 76 -23.22 -9.08 28.53
CA PHE A 76 -22.37 -9.88 29.43
C PHE A 76 -21.82 -9.04 30.60
N HIS A 77 -21.82 -9.62 31.82
CA HIS A 77 -21.19 -9.08 33.02
C HIS A 77 -19.97 -9.95 33.41
N PRO A 78 -18.74 -9.44 33.32
CA PRO A 78 -17.56 -10.19 33.74
C PRO A 78 -17.55 -10.37 35.27
N LYS A 79 -17.49 -11.60 35.77
CA LYS A 79 -17.39 -11.84 37.22
C LYS A 79 -16.06 -11.29 37.75
N GLN A 80 -16.10 -10.49 38.81
CA GLN A 80 -14.90 -10.06 39.53
C GLN A 80 -14.43 -11.21 40.43
N ASN A 81 -13.24 -11.78 40.18
CA ASN A 81 -12.59 -12.67 41.14
C ASN A 81 -12.05 -11.81 42.29
N ILE A 82 -12.78 -11.76 43.40
CA ILE A 82 -12.27 -11.28 44.69
C ILE A 82 -11.84 -12.50 45.48
N GLN A 83 -10.55 -12.80 45.54
CA GLN A 83 -9.94 -13.44 46.71
C GLN A 83 -8.55 -12.85 46.98
N ASN A 84 -8.40 -12.43 48.24
CA ASN A 84 -7.28 -11.72 48.88
C ASN A 84 -6.06 -12.64 49.15
N PRO A 85 -4.88 -12.10 49.55
CA PRO A 85 -3.65 -12.85 49.76
C PRO A 85 -3.53 -13.42 51.18
N ASN A 86 -2.90 -14.60 51.35
CA ASN A 86 -1.94 -14.88 52.44
C ASN A 86 -1.32 -16.29 52.40
N ILE A 87 -0.14 -16.35 53.01
CA ILE A 87 0.93 -17.37 53.06
C ILE A 87 0.57 -18.58 53.94
N GLN A 88 1.04 -19.81 53.61
CA GLN A 88 1.78 -20.76 54.50
C GLN A 88 1.97 -22.20 53.93
N SER A 89 3.23 -22.66 53.95
CA SER A 89 3.80 -24.03 54.19
C SER A 89 3.28 -25.33 53.49
N ILE A 90 4.14 -25.94 52.63
CA ILE A 90 4.73 -27.32 52.57
C ILE A 90 4.03 -28.45 53.40
N PRO A 91 3.91 -29.76 52.99
CA PRO A 91 4.90 -30.59 52.25
C PRO A 91 4.46 -31.57 51.12
N SER A 92 5.50 -31.94 50.36
CA SER A 92 5.79 -33.12 49.52
C SER A 92 4.83 -34.32 49.43
N VAL A 93 4.55 -34.75 48.19
CA VAL A 93 4.32 -36.17 47.84
C VAL A 93 4.95 -36.48 46.46
N ASN A 94 5.79 -37.50 46.43
CA ASN A 94 6.38 -38.12 45.22
C ASN A 94 5.31 -38.91 44.44
N PHE A 95 5.32 -38.82 43.12
CA PHE A 95 4.95 -39.94 42.25
C PHE A 95 5.80 -39.93 40.98
N SER A 96 6.57 -41.01 40.82
CA SER A 96 7.20 -41.48 39.60
C SER A 96 6.13 -42.08 38.67
N GLU A 97 6.13 -41.75 37.38
CA GLU A 97 6.38 -42.70 36.29
C GLU A 97 6.21 -42.06 34.89
N ASN A 98 7.03 -42.58 33.99
CA ASN A 98 7.30 -42.22 32.61
C ASN A 98 6.08 -42.10 31.68
N VAL A 99 6.01 -41.01 30.91
CA VAL A 99 5.45 -41.00 29.55
C VAL A 99 6.35 -40.16 28.65
N HIS A 100 6.85 -40.77 27.57
CA HIS A 100 7.65 -40.11 26.53
C HIS A 100 6.86 -38.98 25.83
N LEU A 101 7.42 -37.78 25.82
CA LEU A 101 7.04 -36.65 24.95
C LEU A 101 8.22 -36.33 24.01
N PRO A 102 7.99 -36.06 22.71
CA PRO A 102 9.02 -35.50 21.85
C PRO A 102 9.34 -34.06 22.30
N ALA A 103 10.63 -33.76 22.40
CA ALA A 103 11.16 -32.51 22.94
C ALA A 103 10.73 -31.27 22.14
N MET A 104 10.26 -30.24 22.85
CA MET A 104 10.06 -28.88 22.34
C MET A 104 10.63 -27.90 23.38
N PHE A 105 11.52 -27.03 22.89
CA PHE A 105 12.11 -25.83 23.50
C PHE A 105 12.98 -25.98 24.76
N GLY A 106 14.29 -25.97 24.55
CA GLY A 106 15.28 -25.52 25.53
C GLY A 106 15.87 -24.18 25.10
N ALA A 107 15.55 -23.11 25.84
CA ALA A 107 16.28 -21.84 25.76
C ALA A 107 17.53 -21.97 26.63
N GLN A 108 18.72 -21.87 26.04
CA GLN A 108 19.98 -21.88 26.79
C GLN A 108 20.52 -20.44 26.82
N LEU A 109 20.39 -19.82 27.99
CA LEU A 109 20.99 -18.52 28.30
C LEU A 109 22.46 -18.72 28.66
N THR A 110 23.37 -18.32 27.77
CA THR A 110 24.73 -17.89 28.15
C THR A 110 25.14 -16.70 27.26
N GLY A 111 25.91 -15.77 27.86
CA GLY A 111 26.03 -14.38 27.43
C GLY A 111 26.66 -14.11 26.05
N GLY A 112 26.30 -12.95 25.50
CA GLY A 112 26.68 -12.45 24.17
C GLY A 112 25.50 -12.53 23.20
N HIS A 113 24.44 -11.73 23.40
CA HIS A 113 23.12 -11.98 22.80
C HIS A 113 23.00 -11.55 21.33
N SER A 114 23.17 -12.52 20.42
CA SER A 114 22.39 -12.61 19.19
C SER A 114 21.34 -13.71 19.40
N VAL A 115 20.07 -13.35 19.52
CA VAL A 115 18.98 -14.34 19.60
C VAL A 115 18.59 -14.71 18.17
N THR A 116 19.05 -15.87 17.70
CA THR A 116 18.59 -16.49 16.46
C THR A 116 17.40 -17.39 16.78
N GLY A 117 16.19 -16.93 16.48
CA GLY A 117 14.99 -17.77 16.53
C GLY A 117 14.88 -18.60 15.25
N ASN A 118 15.21 -19.90 15.32
CA ASN A 118 14.99 -20.80 14.20
C ASN A 118 13.54 -21.30 14.22
N MET A 119 12.74 -20.94 13.20
CA MET A 119 11.46 -21.58 12.93
C MET A 119 11.72 -22.86 12.13
N VAL A 120 11.53 -24.02 12.75
CA VAL A 120 11.53 -25.31 12.06
C VAL A 120 10.08 -25.64 11.73
N GLY A 121 9.70 -25.41 10.47
CA GLY A 121 8.46 -25.95 9.93
C GLY A 121 8.63 -27.45 9.69
N ASP A 122 7.64 -28.23 10.06
CA ASP A 122 7.46 -29.62 9.66
C ASP A 122 7.29 -29.67 8.15
N GLY A 123 8.40 -29.90 7.42
CA GLY A 123 8.48 -29.94 5.96
C GLY A 123 7.69 -31.07 5.29
N MET A 124 6.43 -31.29 5.66
CA MET A 124 5.49 -32.18 4.98
C MET A 124 4.13 -31.51 4.80
N GLY A 125 3.96 -30.83 3.66
CA GLY A 125 2.66 -30.47 3.10
C GLY A 125 2.07 -29.16 3.61
N ILE A 126 1.59 -28.36 2.66
CA ILE A 126 0.85 -27.10 2.82
C ILE A 126 -0.45 -27.36 3.62
N SER A 127 -0.38 -27.51 4.94
CA SER A 127 -1.58 -27.73 5.77
C SER A 127 -1.55 -27.13 7.19
N SER A 128 -0.39 -26.67 7.68
CA SER A 128 -0.30 -25.95 8.96
C SER A 128 -0.36 -24.44 8.77
N ASP A 129 -1.09 -23.77 9.67
CA ASP A 129 -1.10 -22.31 9.81
C ASP A 129 0.00 -21.90 10.79
N ASP A 130 1.05 -21.24 10.27
CA ASP A 130 2.23 -20.85 11.03
C ASP A 130 2.08 -19.48 11.72
N THR A 131 0.93 -18.83 11.58
CA THR A 131 0.71 -17.45 12.04
C THR A 131 1.09 -17.24 13.51
N GLN A 132 0.72 -18.19 14.38
CA GLN A 132 0.98 -18.04 15.80
C GLN A 132 2.48 -18.15 16.13
N ALA A 133 3.22 -19.01 15.43
CA ALA A 133 4.66 -19.14 15.60
C ALA A 133 5.38 -17.86 15.18
N PHE A 134 5.00 -17.29 14.03
CA PHE A 134 5.55 -16.00 13.57
C PHE A 134 5.24 -14.85 14.53
N LYS A 135 4.02 -14.78 15.09
CA LYS A 135 3.67 -13.77 16.10
C LYS A 135 4.51 -13.89 17.37
N MET A 136 4.66 -15.10 17.90
CA MET A 136 5.48 -15.33 19.09
C MET A 136 6.96 -14.97 18.85
N ALA A 137 7.49 -15.36 17.69
CA ALA A 137 8.87 -15.07 17.33
C ALA A 137 9.09 -13.55 17.09
N TRP A 138 8.12 -12.88 16.46
CA TRP A 138 8.10 -11.42 16.32
C TRP A 138 8.10 -10.72 17.68
N ASP A 139 7.16 -11.09 18.56
CA ASP A 139 7.01 -10.47 19.87
C ASP A 139 8.29 -10.62 20.69
N ALA A 140 8.91 -11.80 20.69
CA ALA A 140 10.19 -12.04 21.36
C ALA A 140 11.33 -11.20 20.76
N ALA A 141 11.43 -11.14 19.43
CA ALA A 141 12.44 -10.38 18.74
C ALA A 141 12.34 -8.87 18.98
N CYS A 142 11.12 -8.33 19.13
CA CYS A 142 10.91 -6.90 19.37
C CYS A 142 11.27 -6.45 20.80
N GLN A 143 11.46 -7.38 21.74
CA GLN A 143 11.87 -7.06 23.12
C GLN A 143 13.40 -6.98 23.32
N VAL A 144 14.20 -7.38 22.33
CA VAL A 144 15.66 -7.42 22.46
C VAL A 144 16.32 -6.36 21.58
N GLU A 145 17.54 -5.96 21.92
CA GLU A 145 18.26 -4.89 21.22
C GLU A 145 18.54 -5.20 19.75
N SER A 146 18.77 -6.47 19.40
CA SER A 146 19.01 -6.89 18.02
C SER A 146 18.49 -8.31 17.85
N ALA A 147 17.73 -8.55 16.80
CA ALA A 147 17.19 -9.88 16.51
C ALA A 147 17.02 -10.11 15.01
N ILE A 148 17.14 -11.39 14.62
CA ILE A 148 16.83 -11.88 13.28
C ILE A 148 15.65 -12.85 13.40
N LEU A 149 14.54 -12.51 12.77
CA LEU A 149 13.44 -13.43 12.51
C LEU A 149 13.70 -14.09 11.15
N LEU A 150 14.02 -15.38 11.14
CA LEU A 150 14.47 -16.10 9.94
C LEU A 150 13.37 -17.01 9.36
N VAL A 151 13.11 -16.86 8.06
CA VAL A 151 12.44 -17.85 7.22
C VAL A 151 13.52 -18.63 6.47
N PRO A 152 13.87 -19.85 6.89
CA PRO A 152 15.02 -20.56 6.34
C PRO A 152 14.80 -21.04 4.89
N ASN A 153 15.88 -21.05 4.11
CA ASN A 153 15.90 -21.63 2.76
C ASN A 153 15.47 -23.11 2.81
N GLY A 154 14.70 -23.54 1.81
CA GLY A 154 14.15 -24.90 1.70
C GLY A 154 12.84 -25.10 2.46
N TYR A 155 12.41 -24.11 3.25
CA TYR A 155 11.14 -24.17 4.00
C TYR A 155 10.10 -23.22 3.42
N SER A 156 8.84 -23.57 3.65
CA SER A 156 7.66 -22.86 3.18
C SER A 156 6.69 -22.71 4.35
N PHE A 157 6.23 -21.49 4.59
CA PHE A 157 5.34 -21.18 5.70
C PHE A 157 4.09 -20.47 5.22
N MET A 158 2.95 -20.83 5.80
CA MET A 158 1.67 -20.18 5.52
C MET A 158 1.29 -19.27 6.69
N ILE A 159 1.08 -17.98 6.40
CA ILE A 159 0.72 -16.98 7.40
C ILE A 159 -0.63 -16.37 6.99
N GLN A 160 -1.60 -16.37 7.89
CA GLN A 160 -2.86 -15.64 7.71
C GLN A 160 -2.66 -14.12 7.78
N SER A 161 -3.70 -13.34 7.45
CA SER A 161 -3.70 -11.89 7.63
C SER A 161 -3.25 -11.50 9.05
N THR A 162 -2.14 -10.80 9.15
CA THR A 162 -1.42 -10.55 10.40
C THR A 162 -0.88 -9.13 10.45
N ILE A 163 -1.05 -8.50 11.62
CA ILE A 163 -0.47 -7.21 11.94
C ILE A 163 0.66 -7.45 12.94
N PHE A 164 1.88 -7.16 12.51
CA PHE A 164 3.09 -7.10 13.32
C PHE A 164 3.25 -5.68 13.84
N THR A 165 3.17 -5.51 15.15
CA THR A 165 3.11 -4.19 15.79
C THR A 165 4.42 -3.87 16.48
N GLY A 166 4.89 -2.63 16.30
CA GLY A 166 6.01 -2.05 17.03
C GLY A 166 5.58 -1.11 18.17
N PRO A 167 6.52 -0.34 18.74
CA PRO A 167 7.92 -0.27 18.33
C PRO A 167 8.71 -1.52 18.73
N CYS A 168 9.61 -1.95 17.85
CA CYS A 168 10.68 -2.88 18.19
C CYS A 168 11.93 -2.05 18.52
N GLN A 169 12.89 -2.61 19.24
CA GLN A 169 14.16 -1.92 19.46
C GLN A 169 14.93 -1.76 18.13
N ASN A 170 15.87 -0.81 18.09
CA ASN A 170 16.65 -0.49 16.89
C ASN A 170 17.45 -1.72 16.42
N LYS A 171 17.40 -2.08 15.11
CA LYS A 171 18.12 -3.21 14.45
C LYS A 171 17.38 -4.55 14.45
N PHE A 172 16.07 -4.53 14.21
CA PHE A 172 15.33 -5.76 13.92
C PHE A 172 15.43 -6.14 12.43
N VAL A 173 15.78 -7.40 12.15
CA VAL A 173 15.86 -7.95 10.79
C VAL A 173 14.84 -9.08 10.63
N PHE A 174 13.98 -8.97 9.63
CA PHE A 174 13.16 -10.07 9.15
C PHE A 174 13.81 -10.61 7.87
N GLN A 175 14.53 -11.73 8.03
CA GLN A 175 15.27 -12.42 6.96
C GLN A 175 14.38 -13.48 6.31
N ILE A 176 14.10 -13.34 5.01
CA ILE A 176 13.29 -14.27 4.22
C ILE A 176 14.19 -14.93 3.17
N ASP A 177 14.65 -16.15 3.47
CA ASP A 177 15.41 -16.98 2.54
C ASP A 177 14.59 -18.17 2.01
N GLY A 178 13.53 -18.55 2.72
CA GLY A 178 12.54 -19.55 2.31
C GLY A 178 11.36 -18.94 1.54
N THR A 179 10.19 -19.57 1.67
CA THR A 179 8.94 -19.10 1.04
C THR A 179 7.88 -18.71 2.07
N LEU A 180 7.26 -17.55 1.90
CA LEU A 180 6.05 -17.14 2.62
C LEU A 180 4.86 -17.10 1.68
N MET A 181 3.70 -17.56 2.13
CA MET A 181 2.45 -17.50 1.37
C MET A 181 1.23 -17.30 2.26
N PRO A 182 0.13 -16.72 1.76
CA PRO A 182 -1.13 -16.66 2.49
C PRO A 182 -2.00 -17.90 2.27
N PRO A 183 -3.17 -17.98 2.94
CA PRO A 183 -4.26 -18.84 2.51
C PRO A 183 -4.61 -18.63 1.04
N ASP A 184 -4.97 -19.72 0.36
CA ASP A 184 -5.22 -19.72 -1.07
C ASP A 184 -6.65 -19.21 -1.41
N GLY A 185 -6.72 -17.91 -1.68
CA GLY A 185 -7.88 -17.24 -2.27
C GLY A 185 -8.95 -16.72 -1.28
N PRO A 186 -9.99 -16.05 -1.81
CA PRO A 186 -11.00 -15.36 -1.02
C PRO A 186 -11.83 -16.27 -0.11
N GLY A 187 -12.02 -17.54 -0.49
CA GLY A 187 -12.78 -18.50 0.30
C GLY A 187 -12.09 -18.97 1.58
N SER A 188 -10.76 -18.86 1.65
CA SER A 188 -9.95 -19.22 2.81
C SER A 188 -9.45 -18.00 3.59
N TRP A 189 -9.76 -16.80 3.11
CA TRP A 189 -9.33 -15.55 3.76
C TRP A 189 -10.13 -15.29 5.05
N PRO A 190 -9.50 -14.81 6.13
CA PRO A 190 -10.21 -14.44 7.35
C PRO A 190 -11.29 -13.37 7.07
N GLN A 191 -12.42 -13.47 7.78
CA GLN A 191 -13.50 -12.49 7.65
C GLN A 191 -13.10 -11.10 8.16
N SER A 192 -12.18 -11.04 9.14
CA SER A 192 -11.50 -9.83 9.57
C SER A 192 -10.35 -9.49 8.61
N ASN A 193 -10.07 -8.20 8.41
CA ASN A 193 -8.91 -7.73 7.62
C ASN A 193 -8.86 -8.24 6.16
N LYS A 194 -10.00 -8.24 5.47
CA LYS A 194 -10.14 -8.68 4.06
C LYS A 194 -9.24 -7.98 3.03
N ARG A 195 -8.63 -6.85 3.40
CA ARG A 195 -7.88 -5.98 2.48
C ARG A 195 -6.38 -5.98 2.71
N GLN A 196 -5.85 -6.77 3.63
CA GLN A 196 -4.43 -6.74 3.99
C GLN A 196 -3.94 -8.13 4.40
N TRP A 197 -2.72 -8.48 3.99
CA TRP A 197 -2.05 -9.71 4.42
C TRP A 197 -1.04 -9.44 5.53
N LEU A 198 0.19 -9.03 5.22
CA LEU A 198 1.21 -8.73 6.22
C LEU A 198 1.28 -7.22 6.44
N VAL A 199 1.02 -6.78 7.67
CA VAL A 199 1.04 -5.36 8.04
C VAL A 199 2.10 -5.12 9.10
N PHE A 200 3.04 -4.21 8.82
CA PHE A 200 4.06 -3.76 9.76
C PHE A 200 3.69 -2.37 10.26
N TYR A 201 3.17 -2.31 11.48
CA TYR A 201 2.54 -1.11 12.05
C TYR A 201 3.41 -0.47 13.13
N ARG A 202 3.68 0.84 12.99
CA ARG A 202 4.48 1.63 13.96
C ARG A 202 5.85 1.05 14.24
N ILE A 203 6.50 0.57 13.19
CA ILE A 203 7.88 0.12 13.26
C ILE A 203 8.82 1.32 13.16
N ASN A 204 9.90 1.29 13.92
CA ASN A 204 10.98 2.26 13.83
C ASN A 204 12.32 1.50 13.81
N GLY A 205 12.95 1.41 12.64
CA GLY A 205 14.25 0.74 12.49
C GLY A 205 14.13 -0.76 12.26
N MET A 206 13.76 -1.15 11.03
CA MET A 206 13.65 -2.56 10.62
C MET A 206 14.15 -2.79 9.19
N SER A 207 14.78 -3.94 8.98
CA SER A 207 15.05 -4.49 7.64
C SER A 207 14.13 -5.68 7.33
N LEU A 208 13.43 -5.65 6.19
CA LEU A 208 12.78 -6.80 5.58
C LEU A 208 13.61 -7.21 4.37
N GLN A 209 14.32 -8.33 4.47
CA GLN A 209 15.37 -8.65 3.49
C GLN A 209 15.48 -10.15 3.22
N GLY A 210 16.20 -10.52 2.16
CA GLY A 210 16.58 -11.89 1.86
C GLY A 210 16.33 -12.28 0.41
N GLY A 211 16.84 -13.44 0.00
CA GLY A 211 16.73 -13.92 -1.39
C GLY A 211 15.53 -14.82 -1.66
N GLY A 212 14.70 -15.05 -0.64
CA GLY A 212 13.54 -15.93 -0.65
C GLY A 212 12.35 -15.36 -1.41
N LEU A 213 11.25 -16.13 -1.40
CA LEU A 213 10.04 -15.86 -2.16
C LEU A 213 8.88 -15.48 -1.24
N ILE A 214 8.19 -14.41 -1.59
CA ILE A 214 6.87 -14.07 -1.03
C ILE A 214 5.85 -14.29 -2.15
N ASP A 215 5.02 -15.33 -2.03
CA ASP A 215 3.98 -15.65 -3.02
C ASP A 215 2.61 -15.22 -2.50
N GLY A 216 2.01 -14.20 -3.12
CA GLY A 216 0.72 -13.66 -2.72
C GLY A 216 -0.50 -14.51 -3.11
N ARG A 217 -0.33 -15.56 -3.95
CA ARG A 217 -1.42 -16.44 -4.41
C ARG A 217 -2.65 -15.68 -4.95
N GLY A 218 -2.39 -14.68 -5.79
CA GLY A 218 -3.38 -13.73 -6.28
C GLY A 218 -4.41 -14.27 -7.28
N GLU A 219 -4.17 -15.41 -7.93
CA GLU A 219 -4.97 -15.88 -9.06
C GLU A 219 -6.47 -15.97 -8.76
N LYS A 220 -6.84 -16.59 -7.63
CA LYS A 220 -8.26 -16.72 -7.24
C LYS A 220 -8.93 -15.36 -6.95
N TRP A 221 -8.16 -14.35 -6.55
CA TRP A 221 -8.65 -13.00 -6.33
C TRP A 221 -8.87 -12.24 -7.64
N TRP A 222 -7.95 -12.38 -8.59
CA TRP A 222 -8.10 -11.83 -9.92
C TRP A 222 -9.25 -12.49 -10.68
N ASN A 223 -9.52 -13.75 -10.40
CA ASN A 223 -10.61 -14.51 -11.01
C ASN A 223 -12.01 -14.23 -10.43
N LEU A 224 -12.15 -13.30 -9.47
CA LEU A 224 -13.46 -12.91 -8.94
C LEU A 224 -14.36 -12.31 -10.04
N PRO A 225 -15.65 -12.69 -10.12
CA PRO A 225 -16.57 -12.25 -11.20
C PRO A 225 -16.76 -10.75 -11.33
N CYS A 226 -16.48 -10.01 -10.26
CA CYS A 226 -16.64 -8.57 -10.23
C CYS A 226 -15.40 -7.79 -10.67
N LYS A 227 -14.29 -8.47 -11.04
CA LYS A 227 -13.13 -7.80 -11.60
C LYS A 227 -13.42 -7.37 -13.05
N PRO A 228 -13.03 -6.16 -13.47
CA PRO A 228 -13.42 -5.58 -14.76
C PRO A 228 -13.06 -6.44 -15.97
N HIS A 229 -11.93 -7.14 -15.91
CA HIS A 229 -11.44 -7.98 -17.02
C HIS A 229 -12.21 -9.31 -17.17
N LYS A 230 -13.25 -9.58 -16.34
CA LYS A 230 -14.06 -10.81 -16.40
C LYS A 230 -15.40 -10.68 -17.11
N GLY A 231 -16.00 -9.49 -17.19
CA GLY A 231 -17.26 -9.34 -17.92
C GLY A 231 -17.09 -8.99 -19.38
N ILE A 232 -18.15 -9.24 -20.16
CA ILE A 232 -18.23 -8.90 -21.58
C ILE A 232 -17.98 -7.39 -21.74
N ASN A 233 -17.08 -7.00 -22.63
CA ASN A 233 -16.70 -5.60 -22.85
C ASN A 233 -16.22 -4.85 -21.59
N GLY A 234 -15.59 -5.54 -20.64
CA GLY A 234 -15.08 -4.92 -19.42
C GLY A 234 -16.15 -4.68 -18.34
N THR A 235 -17.33 -5.30 -18.46
CA THR A 235 -18.38 -5.19 -17.45
C THR A 235 -17.99 -5.93 -16.16
N THR A 236 -18.50 -5.48 -15.02
CA THR A 236 -18.28 -6.14 -13.72
C THR A 236 -19.58 -6.77 -13.24
N LEU A 237 -19.56 -8.04 -12.81
CA LEU A 237 -20.71 -8.63 -12.13
C LEU A 237 -20.78 -8.14 -10.67
N PRO A 238 -21.97 -7.98 -10.07
CA PRO A 238 -22.09 -7.63 -8.66
C PRO A 238 -21.48 -8.73 -7.77
N GLY A 239 -20.73 -8.35 -6.73
CA GLY A 239 -20.15 -9.30 -5.77
C GLY A 239 -19.07 -8.67 -4.89
N PRO A 240 -18.53 -9.42 -3.91
CA PRO A 240 -17.38 -8.99 -3.13
C PRO A 240 -16.13 -8.90 -4.03
N CYS A 241 -15.43 -7.76 -3.99
CA CYS A 241 -14.30 -7.45 -4.87
C CYS A 241 -13.02 -7.08 -4.15
N ASP A 242 -13.05 -7.12 -2.81
CA ASP A 242 -11.88 -6.84 -2.02
C ASP A 242 -10.76 -7.81 -2.43
N SER A 243 -9.56 -7.27 -2.59
CA SER A 243 -8.32 -8.04 -2.70
C SER A 243 -7.39 -7.52 -1.61
N PRO A 244 -6.62 -8.39 -0.93
CA PRO A 244 -5.65 -7.93 0.04
C PRO A 244 -4.37 -7.38 -0.59
N VAL A 245 -3.86 -6.28 -0.04
CA VAL A 245 -2.47 -5.86 -0.24
C VAL A 245 -1.55 -6.90 0.40
N ALA A 246 -0.50 -7.33 -0.30
CA ALA A 246 0.41 -8.37 0.22
C ALA A 246 1.24 -7.86 1.40
N ILE A 247 1.98 -6.76 1.22
CA ILE A 247 2.82 -6.19 2.28
C ILE A 247 2.47 -4.72 2.46
N ARG A 248 2.14 -4.34 3.69
CA ARG A 248 1.88 -2.95 4.06
C ARG A 248 2.76 -2.51 5.23
N PHE A 249 3.53 -1.45 5.03
CA PHE A 249 4.10 -0.67 6.12
C PHE A 249 3.17 0.49 6.42
N PHE A 250 2.78 0.65 7.69
CA PHE A 250 1.83 1.67 8.11
C PHE A 250 2.33 2.45 9.33
N MET A 251 2.39 3.77 9.20
CA MET A 251 2.88 4.67 10.26
C MET A 251 4.27 4.30 10.78
N SER A 252 5.17 3.89 9.88
CA SER A 252 6.47 3.31 10.22
C SER A 252 7.62 4.17 9.70
N SER A 253 8.81 4.06 10.29
CA SER A 253 9.97 4.85 9.87
C SER A 253 11.28 4.10 9.95
N ASN A 254 12.32 4.58 9.25
CA ASN A 254 13.63 3.92 9.20
C ASN A 254 13.48 2.47 8.72
N LEU A 255 12.99 2.31 7.50
CA LEU A 255 12.69 1.01 6.91
C LEU A 255 13.68 0.70 5.80
N THR A 256 14.16 -0.54 5.79
CA THR A 256 14.94 -1.11 4.68
C THR A 256 14.19 -2.31 4.11
N VAL A 257 14.01 -2.38 2.80
CA VAL A 257 13.47 -3.55 2.10
C VAL A 257 14.45 -3.96 1.01
N GLN A 258 15.02 -5.17 1.08
CA GLN A 258 16.16 -5.52 0.20
C GLN A 258 16.15 -6.96 -0.33
N GLY A 259 16.41 -7.10 -1.64
CA GLY A 259 16.78 -8.37 -2.28
C GLY A 259 15.64 -9.38 -2.50
N LEU A 260 14.42 -9.05 -2.07
CA LEU A 260 13.30 -9.98 -2.04
C LEU A 260 12.72 -10.25 -3.44
N LYS A 261 12.20 -11.46 -3.60
CA LYS A 261 11.32 -11.83 -4.71
C LYS A 261 9.90 -11.85 -4.21
N ILE A 262 9.01 -11.08 -4.83
CA ILE A 262 7.58 -11.13 -4.54
C ILE A 262 6.80 -11.39 -5.82
N GLN A 263 5.82 -12.28 -5.75
CA GLN A 263 5.00 -12.59 -6.90
C GLN A 263 3.52 -12.71 -6.57
N ASN A 264 2.71 -12.58 -7.61
CA ASN A 264 1.28 -12.89 -7.59
C ASN A 264 0.52 -12.22 -6.44
N SER A 265 0.77 -10.94 -6.17
CA SER A 265 0.00 -10.24 -5.15
C SER A 265 -1.49 -10.13 -5.56
N PRO A 266 -2.45 -10.39 -4.65
CA PRO A 266 -3.87 -10.22 -4.96
C PRO A 266 -4.27 -8.78 -5.34
N GLN A 267 -3.49 -7.81 -4.87
CA GLN A 267 -3.57 -6.38 -5.16
C GLN A 267 -2.13 -5.81 -5.18
N PHE A 268 -1.85 -4.67 -4.52
CA PHE A 268 -0.51 -4.09 -4.46
C PHE A 268 0.47 -5.05 -3.80
N HIS A 269 1.69 -5.15 -4.32
CA HIS A 269 2.75 -5.97 -3.72
C HIS A 269 3.27 -5.30 -2.45
N PHE A 270 3.69 -4.04 -2.56
CA PHE A 270 4.08 -3.20 -1.42
C PHE A 270 3.21 -1.95 -1.32
N ARG A 271 2.82 -1.61 -0.09
CA ARG A 271 2.21 -0.32 0.26
C ARG A 271 2.91 0.31 1.46
N PHE A 272 3.43 1.52 1.29
CA PHE A 272 3.91 2.36 2.37
C PHE A 272 2.92 3.49 2.59
N ASP A 273 2.35 3.58 3.79
CA ASP A 273 1.34 4.58 4.13
C ASP A 273 1.69 5.27 5.45
N GLY A 274 1.91 6.58 5.41
CA GLY A 274 2.30 7.35 6.59
C GLY A 274 3.72 7.05 7.05
N CYS A 275 4.64 6.73 6.12
CA CYS A 275 5.99 6.29 6.47
C CYS A 275 7.06 7.40 6.29
N SER A 276 8.24 7.23 6.86
CA SER A 276 9.37 8.18 6.66
C SER A 276 10.72 7.46 6.65
N ARG A 277 11.63 7.87 5.77
CA ARG A 277 12.96 7.24 5.59
C ARG A 277 12.81 5.76 5.22
N VAL A 278 12.38 5.55 3.98
CA VAL A 278 12.14 4.23 3.39
C VAL A 278 13.19 3.98 2.32
N HIS A 279 13.99 2.94 2.49
CA HIS A 279 15.01 2.51 1.53
C HIS A 279 14.62 1.15 0.93
N ILE A 280 14.46 1.08 -0.38
CA ILE A 280 14.07 -0.11 -1.13
C ILE A 280 15.15 -0.39 -2.18
N ASP A 281 15.70 -1.59 -2.19
CA ASP A 281 16.81 -1.94 -3.07
C ASP A 281 16.74 -3.38 -3.58
N GLY A 282 17.00 -3.60 -4.87
CA GLY A 282 17.23 -4.93 -5.41
C GLY A 282 16.00 -5.85 -5.41
N LEU A 283 14.78 -5.31 -5.55
CA LEU A 283 13.57 -6.14 -5.55
C LEU A 283 13.30 -6.74 -6.92
N THR A 284 12.75 -7.96 -6.92
CA THR A 284 12.13 -8.57 -8.10
C THR A 284 10.64 -8.78 -7.84
N ILE A 285 9.80 -8.06 -8.58
CA ILE A 285 8.33 -8.11 -8.45
C ILE A 285 7.74 -8.68 -9.74
N ASN A 286 6.93 -9.73 -9.63
CA ASN A 286 6.31 -10.35 -10.81
C ASN A 286 4.84 -10.75 -10.60
N SER A 287 3.95 -10.27 -11.46
CA SER A 287 2.58 -10.77 -11.63
C SER A 287 2.20 -10.79 -13.11
N PRO A 288 1.22 -11.61 -13.54
CA PRO A 288 0.77 -11.63 -14.93
C PRO A 288 0.32 -10.24 -15.42
N PRO A 289 0.53 -9.87 -16.70
CA PRO A 289 0.22 -8.54 -17.21
C PRO A 289 -1.27 -8.15 -17.17
N LEU A 290 -2.18 -9.12 -17.06
CA LEU A 290 -3.63 -8.90 -16.98
C LEU A 290 -4.16 -9.02 -15.55
N SER A 291 -3.29 -9.12 -14.55
CA SER A 291 -3.67 -9.15 -13.14
C SER A 291 -4.11 -7.75 -12.68
N PRO A 292 -5.36 -7.55 -12.22
CA PRO A 292 -5.87 -6.21 -11.93
C PRO A 292 -5.29 -5.64 -10.64
N ASN A 293 -4.89 -4.36 -10.68
CA ASN A 293 -4.48 -3.58 -9.50
C ASN A 293 -3.30 -4.21 -8.75
N THR A 294 -2.37 -4.82 -9.49
CA THR A 294 -1.19 -5.47 -8.94
C THR A 294 0.01 -4.54 -8.87
N ASP A 295 -0.20 -3.29 -8.43
CA ASP A 295 0.86 -2.28 -8.33
C ASP A 295 2.11 -2.85 -7.65
N GLY A 296 3.30 -2.50 -8.15
CA GLY A 296 4.56 -2.99 -7.60
C GLY A 296 4.82 -2.36 -6.24
N ILE A 297 5.16 -1.07 -6.25
CA ILE A 297 5.40 -0.29 -5.03
C ILE A 297 4.47 0.92 -5.01
N HIS A 298 3.57 0.94 -4.03
CA HIS A 298 2.70 2.08 -3.76
C HIS A 298 3.19 2.86 -2.53
N ILE A 299 3.35 4.17 -2.66
CA ILE A 299 3.66 5.06 -1.53
C ILE A 299 2.58 6.12 -1.37
N GLU A 300 2.15 6.38 -0.15
CA GLU A 300 1.15 7.40 0.20
C GLU A 300 1.49 8.01 1.56
N ASN A 301 1.29 9.32 1.73
CA ASN A 301 1.64 10.05 2.95
C ASN A 301 3.06 9.75 3.46
N THR A 302 4.02 9.56 2.55
CA THR A 302 5.33 9.00 2.86
C THR A 302 6.46 9.91 2.38
N ASP A 303 7.48 10.11 3.21
CA ASP A 303 8.60 11.01 2.92
C ASP A 303 9.97 10.37 3.01
N SER A 304 10.94 10.99 2.32
CA SER A 304 12.33 10.52 2.25
C SER A 304 12.39 9.06 1.80
N VAL A 305 11.99 8.82 0.55
CA VAL A 305 11.91 7.49 -0.04
C VAL A 305 12.99 7.32 -1.10
N GLU A 306 13.68 6.20 -1.04
CA GLU A 306 14.70 5.79 -2.01
C GLU A 306 14.30 4.41 -2.57
N ILE A 307 14.13 4.31 -3.89
CA ILE A 307 13.77 3.07 -4.57
C ILE A 307 14.77 2.78 -5.68
N TYR A 308 15.58 1.73 -5.48
CA TYR A 308 16.74 1.44 -6.32
C TYR A 308 16.75 0.03 -6.89
N ASN A 309 17.41 -0.12 -8.04
CA ASN A 309 17.92 -1.38 -8.57
C ASN A 309 16.87 -2.51 -8.68
N SER A 310 15.62 -2.18 -8.99
CA SER A 310 14.50 -3.13 -8.92
C SER A 310 13.92 -3.43 -10.31
N VAL A 311 13.44 -4.67 -10.47
CA VAL A 311 12.77 -5.15 -11.69
C VAL A 311 11.33 -5.49 -11.35
N ILE A 312 10.38 -4.86 -12.04
CA ILE A 312 8.96 -4.94 -11.72
C ILE A 312 8.17 -5.23 -13.01
N SER A 313 7.45 -6.35 -13.03
CA SER A 313 6.47 -6.69 -14.05
C SER A 313 5.14 -7.09 -13.41
N ASN A 314 4.05 -6.48 -13.84
CA ASN A 314 2.74 -6.66 -13.22
C ASN A 314 1.62 -6.24 -14.20
N GLY A 315 0.38 -6.18 -13.71
CA GLY A 315 -0.78 -5.72 -14.48
C GLY A 315 -1.32 -4.35 -14.08
N ASP A 316 -0.57 -3.55 -13.32
CA ASP A 316 -0.92 -2.17 -13.00
C ASP A 316 0.34 -1.30 -12.85
N ASP A 317 0.31 -0.20 -12.09
CA ASP A 317 1.46 0.71 -11.95
C ASP A 317 2.72 -0.04 -11.45
N CYS A 318 3.86 0.19 -12.10
CA CYS A 318 5.16 -0.30 -11.65
C CYS A 318 5.49 0.31 -10.27
N ILE A 319 5.39 1.63 -10.20
CA ILE A 319 5.48 2.42 -8.97
C ILE A 319 4.34 3.46 -9.02
N SER A 320 3.56 3.56 -7.94
CA SER A 320 2.49 4.54 -7.80
C SER A 320 2.69 5.45 -6.58
N ILE A 321 2.61 6.77 -6.80
CA ILE A 321 2.88 7.81 -5.80
C ILE A 321 1.58 8.55 -5.48
N GLY A 322 1.02 8.27 -4.32
CA GLY A 322 -0.17 8.94 -3.78
C GLY A 322 0.12 10.31 -3.17
N THR A 323 -0.94 10.90 -2.60
CA THR A 323 -0.85 12.21 -1.92
C THR A 323 0.03 12.14 -0.67
N GLY A 324 0.55 13.31 -0.24
CA GLY A 324 1.32 13.47 0.99
C GLY A 324 2.76 12.97 0.86
N CYS A 325 3.22 12.71 -0.37
CA CYS A 325 4.57 12.23 -0.62
C CYS A 325 5.52 13.37 -0.98
N TYR A 326 6.69 13.42 -0.34
CA TYR A 326 7.74 14.38 -0.68
C TYR A 326 9.14 13.81 -0.51
N ASN A 327 10.10 14.28 -1.31
CA ASN A 327 11.48 13.79 -1.36
C ASN A 327 11.53 12.29 -1.70
N VAL A 328 11.20 11.95 -2.94
CA VAL A 328 11.20 10.58 -3.45
C VAL A 328 12.23 10.47 -4.57
N GLU A 329 13.19 9.56 -4.42
CA GLU A 329 14.18 9.21 -5.43
C GLU A 329 13.95 7.79 -5.92
N ILE A 330 13.83 7.65 -7.24
CA ILE A 330 13.64 6.40 -7.95
C ILE A 330 14.77 6.29 -8.95
N ASN A 331 15.66 5.30 -8.81
CA ASN A 331 16.82 5.14 -9.68
C ASN A 331 16.97 3.70 -10.16
N ASN A 332 17.35 3.52 -11.42
CA ASN A 332 17.70 2.21 -11.96
C ASN A 332 16.57 1.17 -11.82
N ILE A 333 15.38 1.53 -12.29
CA ILE A 333 14.21 0.64 -12.30
C ILE A 333 13.97 0.09 -13.69
N THR A 334 13.73 -1.21 -13.79
CA THR A 334 13.17 -1.83 -15.00
C THR A 334 11.71 -2.14 -14.77
N CYS A 335 10.82 -1.36 -15.38
CA CYS A 335 9.37 -1.57 -15.36
C CYS A 335 8.95 -2.23 -16.66
N GLY A 336 8.19 -3.33 -16.60
CA GLY A 336 7.48 -3.78 -17.79
C GLY A 336 7.39 -5.28 -18.00
N PRO A 337 6.21 -5.78 -18.41
CA PRO A 337 4.96 -5.04 -18.67
C PRO A 337 4.33 -4.45 -17.38
N SER A 338 3.65 -3.29 -17.49
CA SER A 338 3.01 -2.56 -16.38
C SER A 338 2.15 -1.37 -16.90
N HIS A 339 1.64 -0.53 -16.00
CA HIS A 339 1.09 0.80 -16.30
C HIS A 339 2.10 1.96 -16.14
N GLY A 340 3.40 1.67 -15.95
CA GLY A 340 4.46 2.67 -15.85
C GLY A 340 4.68 3.21 -14.44
N ILE A 341 5.42 4.32 -14.36
CA ILE A 341 5.67 5.05 -13.10
C ILE A 341 4.69 6.21 -13.02
N SER A 342 3.79 6.16 -12.03
CA SER A 342 2.63 7.04 -11.96
C SER A 342 2.61 7.89 -10.68
N ILE A 343 2.48 9.20 -10.83
CA ILE A 343 2.06 10.10 -9.76
C ILE A 343 0.54 10.21 -9.79
N GLY A 344 -0.11 9.73 -8.74
CA GLY A 344 -1.56 9.73 -8.55
C GLY A 344 -2.22 8.36 -8.55
N SER A 345 -3.55 8.28 -8.63
CA SER A 345 -4.46 9.39 -8.93
C SER A 345 -4.62 10.37 -7.76
N LEU A 346 -4.47 11.67 -8.03
CA LEU A 346 -4.53 12.72 -6.99
C LEU A 346 -5.84 13.51 -7.04
N GLY A 347 -6.32 13.96 -5.88
CA GLY A 347 -7.48 14.85 -5.79
C GLY A 347 -8.85 14.16 -5.90
N ASN A 348 -8.91 12.83 -5.77
CA ASN A 348 -10.16 12.07 -5.83
C ASN A 348 -11.19 12.63 -4.84
N HIS A 349 -12.47 12.67 -5.23
CA HIS A 349 -13.56 13.23 -4.44
C HIS A 349 -13.34 14.68 -3.97
N ASN A 350 -12.77 15.52 -4.84
CA ASN A 350 -12.44 16.92 -4.57
C ASN A 350 -11.52 17.09 -3.36
N SER A 351 -10.63 16.13 -3.13
CA SER A 351 -9.67 16.18 -2.03
C SER A 351 -8.48 17.07 -2.39
N ARG A 352 -7.83 17.61 -1.34
CA ARG A 352 -6.52 18.24 -1.47
C ARG A 352 -5.46 17.16 -1.58
N ALA A 353 -4.56 17.27 -2.56
CA ALA A 353 -3.45 16.38 -2.75
C ALA A 353 -2.14 17.15 -2.94
N CYS A 354 -1.08 16.68 -2.28
CA CYS A 354 0.23 17.31 -2.28
C CYS A 354 1.31 16.30 -2.61
N VAL A 355 2.07 16.53 -3.68
CA VAL A 355 3.23 15.73 -4.05
C VAL A 355 4.35 16.66 -4.50
N SER A 356 5.56 16.50 -3.97
CA SER A 356 6.66 17.39 -4.37
C SER A 356 8.03 16.75 -4.29
N ASN A 357 8.96 17.23 -5.11
CA ASN A 357 10.36 16.77 -5.12
C ASN A 357 10.47 15.26 -5.38
N ILE A 358 10.07 14.88 -6.59
CA ILE A 358 10.11 13.50 -7.08
C ILE A 358 11.15 13.42 -8.20
N THR A 359 12.10 12.50 -8.09
CA THR A 359 13.12 12.30 -9.12
C THR A 359 13.11 10.84 -9.57
N VAL A 360 12.91 10.63 -10.86
CA VAL A 360 13.01 9.32 -11.52
C VAL A 360 14.18 9.37 -12.49
N THR A 361 15.17 8.49 -12.29
CA THR A 361 16.41 8.47 -13.06
C THR A 361 16.81 7.08 -13.53
N ASN A 362 17.55 7.02 -14.63
CA ASN A 362 18.22 5.82 -15.15
C ASN A 362 17.29 4.60 -15.30
N SER A 363 16.03 4.83 -15.70
CA SER A 363 15.01 3.77 -15.68
C SER A 363 14.68 3.28 -17.09
N VAL A 364 14.29 2.02 -17.21
CA VAL A 364 13.79 1.41 -18.45
C VAL A 364 12.32 1.06 -18.25
N ILE A 365 11.46 1.55 -19.14
CA ILE A 365 10.04 1.19 -19.14
C ILE A 365 9.74 0.49 -20.47
N LYS A 366 9.28 -0.75 -20.41
CA LYS A 366 9.07 -1.60 -21.59
C LYS A 366 7.68 -2.20 -21.63
N HIS A 367 7.12 -2.36 -22.83
CA HIS A 367 5.85 -3.06 -23.09
C HIS A 367 4.73 -2.70 -22.10
N SER A 368 4.65 -1.41 -21.76
CA SER A 368 3.78 -0.89 -20.70
C SER A 368 2.76 0.07 -21.30
N ASP A 369 1.60 0.18 -20.64
CA ASP A 369 0.53 1.07 -21.08
C ASP A 369 0.95 2.55 -21.02
N ASN A 370 1.77 2.90 -20.04
CA ASN A 370 2.32 4.25 -19.91
C ASN A 370 3.79 4.17 -19.54
N GLY A 371 4.52 5.24 -19.83
CA GLY A 371 5.89 5.45 -19.36
C GLY A 371 5.85 6.17 -18.02
N VAL A 372 6.06 7.49 -18.06
CA VAL A 372 5.98 8.39 -16.91
C VAL A 372 4.67 9.16 -16.94
N ARG A 373 3.90 9.08 -15.86
CA ARG A 373 2.50 9.54 -15.81
C ARG A 373 2.21 10.40 -14.59
N ILE A 374 1.47 11.50 -14.81
CA ILE A 374 0.81 12.26 -13.74
C ILE A 374 -0.70 12.19 -13.99
N LYS A 375 -1.48 11.70 -13.03
CA LYS A 375 -2.94 11.56 -13.13
C LYS A 375 -3.65 12.24 -11.97
N THR A 376 -4.53 13.20 -12.26
CA THR A 376 -5.30 13.93 -11.25
C THR A 376 -6.78 13.97 -11.60
N TRP A 377 -7.63 13.93 -10.59
CA TRP A 377 -9.08 14.02 -10.75
C TRP A 377 -9.53 15.47 -10.95
N PRO A 378 -10.48 15.72 -11.87
CA PRO A 378 -11.23 16.98 -11.89
C PRO A 378 -11.87 17.25 -10.53
N GLY A 379 -11.83 18.50 -10.09
CA GLY A 379 -12.38 18.94 -8.80
C GLY A 379 -11.41 18.87 -7.63
N GLY A 380 -10.26 18.20 -7.79
CA GLY A 380 -9.19 18.17 -6.80
C GLY A 380 -8.58 19.55 -6.51
N SER A 381 -7.71 19.62 -5.49
CA SER A 381 -6.93 20.83 -5.15
C SER A 381 -5.55 20.46 -4.58
N GLY A 382 -4.70 21.45 -4.28
CA GLY A 382 -3.31 21.25 -3.88
C GLY A 382 -2.37 21.26 -5.09
N SER A 383 -1.20 20.62 -5.00
CA SER A 383 -0.20 20.70 -6.06
C SER A 383 0.65 19.43 -6.24
N VAL A 384 1.12 19.26 -7.48
CA VAL A 384 2.25 18.42 -7.88
C VAL A 384 3.36 19.34 -8.37
N SER A 385 4.52 19.32 -7.72
CA SER A 385 5.62 20.21 -8.10
C SER A 385 7.02 19.59 -8.00
N LYS A 386 7.97 20.15 -8.73
CA LYS A 386 9.39 19.74 -8.69
C LYS A 386 9.55 18.25 -8.99
N VAL A 387 9.05 17.84 -10.16
CA VAL A 387 9.14 16.46 -10.62
C VAL A 387 10.14 16.39 -11.75
N THR A 388 11.12 15.50 -11.64
CA THR A 388 12.13 15.27 -12.67
C THR A 388 12.06 13.83 -13.15
N PHE A 389 11.86 13.64 -14.45
CA PHE A 389 12.09 12.38 -15.14
C PHE A 389 13.32 12.57 -16.02
N ASN A 390 14.42 11.88 -15.71
CA ASN A 390 15.70 12.05 -16.39
C ASN A 390 16.32 10.72 -16.79
N ASN A 391 16.85 10.60 -18.01
CA ASN A 391 17.49 9.37 -18.50
C ASN A 391 16.55 8.16 -18.38
N VAL A 392 15.40 8.23 -19.08
CA VAL A 392 14.41 7.16 -19.11
C VAL A 392 14.37 6.55 -20.52
N HIS A 393 14.63 5.25 -20.62
CA HIS A 393 14.51 4.53 -21.87
C HIS A 393 13.13 3.88 -22.01
N MET A 394 12.47 4.11 -23.14
CA MET A 394 11.17 3.55 -23.48
C MET A 394 11.36 2.41 -24.49
N ASP A 395 10.71 1.28 -24.29
CA ASP A 395 10.64 0.20 -25.27
C ASP A 395 9.19 -0.19 -25.53
N THR A 396 8.67 0.18 -26.69
CA THR A 396 7.33 -0.17 -27.16
C THR A 396 6.26 0.19 -26.12
N VAL A 397 6.37 1.40 -25.54
CA VAL A 397 5.44 1.92 -24.52
C VAL A 397 4.28 2.64 -25.20
N ARG A 398 3.04 2.43 -24.73
CA ARG A 398 1.86 2.99 -25.39
C ARG A 398 1.69 4.50 -25.17
N ASN A 399 1.80 4.97 -23.94
CA ASN A 399 1.76 6.40 -23.59
C ASN A 399 3.05 6.80 -22.84
N PRO A 400 4.17 7.00 -23.53
CA PRO A 400 5.47 7.29 -22.91
C PRO A 400 5.47 8.46 -21.91
N ILE A 401 4.90 9.61 -22.27
CA ILE A 401 4.84 10.80 -21.40
C ILE A 401 3.40 11.29 -21.35
N ILE A 402 2.81 11.31 -20.15
CA ILE A 402 1.42 11.74 -19.99
C ILE A 402 1.19 12.56 -18.71
N ILE A 403 0.48 13.67 -18.86
CA ILE A 403 -0.19 14.40 -17.77
C ILE A 403 -1.69 14.39 -18.10
N ASP A 404 -2.49 13.84 -17.20
CA ASP A 404 -3.95 13.73 -17.34
C ASP A 404 -4.64 14.30 -16.10
N GLN A 405 -5.10 15.55 -16.19
CA GLN A 405 -5.94 16.18 -15.16
C GLN A 405 -7.44 15.88 -15.33
N PHE A 406 -7.81 15.01 -16.29
CA PHE A 406 -9.17 14.56 -16.56
C PHE A 406 -9.41 13.11 -16.13
N TYR A 407 -8.55 12.58 -15.25
CA TYR A 407 -8.57 11.19 -14.83
C TYR A 407 -9.92 10.80 -14.21
N CYS A 408 -10.48 9.68 -14.66
CA CYS A 408 -11.83 9.29 -14.32
C CYS A 408 -12.08 7.81 -14.62
N LEU A 409 -12.95 7.17 -13.83
CA LEU A 409 -13.28 5.74 -13.97
C LEU A 409 -14.38 5.45 -15.00
N THR A 410 -15.10 6.46 -15.46
CA THR A 410 -16.20 6.32 -16.42
C THR A 410 -15.99 7.24 -17.61
N LYS A 411 -16.72 7.00 -18.71
CA LYS A 411 -16.64 7.85 -19.92
C LYS A 411 -17.31 9.23 -19.75
N ALA A 412 -17.96 9.50 -18.62
CA ALA A 412 -18.76 10.70 -18.40
C ALA A 412 -18.35 11.36 -17.08
N CYS A 413 -17.36 12.24 -17.18
CA CYS A 413 -16.82 12.98 -16.05
C CYS A 413 -17.32 14.40 -16.18
N THR A 414 -17.98 14.89 -15.14
CA THR A 414 -18.48 16.26 -15.14
C THR A 414 -17.31 17.23 -15.10
N ASN A 415 -17.35 18.26 -15.94
CA ASN A 415 -16.41 19.36 -15.86
C ASN A 415 -16.40 19.93 -14.44
N ALA A 416 -15.21 20.25 -13.94
CA ALA A 416 -15.00 20.82 -12.63
C ALA A 416 -14.26 22.15 -12.75
N THR A 417 -14.45 23.02 -11.75
CA THR A 417 -13.86 24.36 -11.71
C THR A 417 -12.53 24.42 -10.96
N SER A 418 -12.05 23.29 -10.45
CA SER A 418 -10.77 23.16 -9.75
C SER A 418 -10.05 21.89 -10.21
N ALA A 419 -8.73 21.87 -10.05
CA ALA A 419 -7.89 20.69 -10.23
C ALA A 419 -6.64 20.82 -9.34
N VAL A 420 -5.90 19.73 -9.19
CA VAL A 420 -4.58 19.74 -8.54
C VAL A 420 -3.62 20.51 -9.44
N PHE A 421 -2.96 21.57 -8.94
CA PHE A 421 -2.05 22.38 -9.75
C PHE A 421 -0.76 21.63 -10.07
N VAL A 422 -0.41 21.51 -11.36
CA VAL A 422 0.79 20.79 -11.81
C VAL A 422 1.81 21.81 -12.33
N THR A 423 2.97 21.89 -11.68
CA THR A 423 4.03 22.83 -12.05
C THR A 423 5.42 22.24 -11.91
N ASP A 424 6.42 22.84 -12.56
CA ASP A 424 7.84 22.50 -12.40
C ASP A 424 8.10 21.01 -12.69
N ILE A 425 7.69 20.58 -13.89
CA ILE A 425 7.84 19.21 -14.37
C ILE A 425 8.91 19.17 -15.45
N SER A 426 9.98 18.41 -15.23
CA SER A 426 11.08 18.26 -16.18
C SER A 426 11.11 16.86 -16.77
N TYR A 427 11.12 16.79 -18.10
CA TYR A 427 11.36 15.58 -18.89
C TYR A 427 12.66 15.76 -19.67
N THR A 428 13.73 15.11 -19.21
CA THR A 428 15.08 15.26 -19.75
C THR A 428 15.64 13.92 -20.22
N ASN A 429 16.26 13.86 -21.40
CA ASN A 429 16.90 12.65 -21.93
C ASN A 429 15.97 11.41 -21.86
N ILE A 430 14.77 11.54 -22.42
CA ILE A 430 13.80 10.44 -22.50
C ILE A 430 13.81 9.92 -23.93
N LYS A 431 14.25 8.67 -24.13
CA LYS A 431 14.52 8.13 -25.46
C LYS A 431 13.95 6.74 -25.66
N GLY A 432 13.69 6.36 -26.90
CA GLY A 432 13.39 4.97 -27.28
C GLY A 432 12.15 4.87 -28.14
N THR A 433 11.35 3.82 -27.93
CA THR A 433 10.23 3.49 -28.83
C THR A 433 8.86 3.50 -28.17
N TYR A 434 7.84 3.82 -28.97
CA TYR A 434 6.44 3.84 -28.54
C TYR A 434 5.54 3.02 -29.46
N ASP A 435 4.38 2.61 -28.94
CA ASP A 435 3.33 1.95 -29.72
C ASP A 435 2.46 3.01 -30.44
N MET A 436 2.39 2.91 -31.77
CA MET A 436 1.74 3.90 -32.65
C MET A 436 0.21 4.03 -32.47
N ARG A 437 -0.43 3.24 -31.60
CA ARG A 437 -1.87 3.34 -31.30
C ARG A 437 -2.26 4.64 -30.59
N SER A 438 -1.28 5.39 -30.07
CA SER A 438 -1.47 6.70 -29.43
C SER A 438 -0.26 7.59 -29.65
N PRO A 439 -0.42 8.93 -29.64
CA PRO A 439 0.72 9.83 -29.69
C PRO A 439 1.60 9.67 -28.44
N PRO A 440 2.92 9.85 -28.56
CA PRO A 440 3.85 9.52 -27.49
C PRO A 440 3.85 10.51 -26.32
N ILE A 441 3.33 11.73 -26.54
CA ILE A 441 3.30 12.83 -25.58
C ILE A 441 1.87 13.38 -25.50
N HIS A 442 1.32 13.39 -24.29
CA HIS A 442 -0.04 13.84 -24.01
C HIS A 442 -0.09 14.69 -22.75
N PHE A 443 -0.37 15.98 -22.89
CA PHE A 443 -0.59 16.92 -21.78
C PHE A 443 -2.03 17.42 -21.78
N GLY A 444 -2.91 16.79 -21.00
CA GLY A 444 -4.28 17.22 -20.80
C GLY A 444 -4.45 17.94 -19.47
N CYS A 445 -4.48 19.27 -19.50
CA CYS A 445 -4.55 20.11 -18.31
C CYS A 445 -5.87 20.89 -18.20
N SER A 446 -6.34 21.13 -16.98
CA SER A 446 -7.63 21.76 -16.69
C SER A 446 -7.67 23.22 -17.16
N ASP A 447 -8.76 23.68 -17.78
CA ASP A 447 -8.98 25.09 -18.17
C ASP A 447 -8.79 26.10 -17.01
N PRO A 448 -9.44 25.91 -15.84
CA PRO A 448 -9.26 26.82 -14.69
C PRO A 448 -7.90 26.69 -14.00
N VAL A 449 -7.20 25.56 -14.17
CA VAL A 449 -5.95 25.24 -13.47
C VAL A 449 -4.95 24.61 -14.46
N PRO A 450 -4.34 25.43 -15.34
CA PRO A 450 -3.35 24.97 -16.33
C PRO A 450 -2.15 24.27 -15.68
N CYS A 451 -1.50 23.38 -16.44
CA CYS A 451 -0.15 22.94 -16.09
C CYS A 451 0.86 24.00 -16.52
N THR A 452 1.86 24.28 -15.68
CA THR A 452 2.85 25.33 -15.97
C THR A 452 4.28 24.86 -15.75
N ASN A 453 5.25 25.58 -16.31
CA ASN A 453 6.68 25.29 -16.18
C ASN A 453 7.03 23.82 -16.50
N ILE A 454 6.46 23.29 -17.58
CA ILE A 454 6.86 21.99 -18.15
C ILE A 454 8.12 22.20 -18.99
N THR A 455 9.17 21.43 -18.75
CA THR A 455 10.41 21.48 -19.53
C THR A 455 10.60 20.18 -20.29
N LEU A 456 10.82 20.27 -21.60
CA LEU A 456 11.27 19.16 -22.44
C LEU A 456 12.72 19.42 -22.87
N SER A 457 13.59 18.44 -22.67
CA SER A 457 14.97 18.48 -23.17
C SER A 457 15.40 17.08 -23.60
N ASP A 458 15.92 16.95 -24.81
CA ASP A 458 16.49 15.71 -25.37
C ASP A 458 15.51 14.53 -25.35
N VAL A 459 14.26 14.80 -25.73
CA VAL A 459 13.19 13.80 -25.84
C VAL A 459 13.16 13.25 -27.27
N GLU A 460 13.41 11.95 -27.43
CA GLU A 460 13.46 11.27 -28.72
C GLU A 460 12.70 9.93 -28.69
N LEU A 461 11.46 9.95 -29.15
CA LEU A 461 10.53 8.84 -29.16
C LEU A 461 10.15 8.48 -30.60
N LEU A 462 10.58 7.30 -31.03
CA LEU A 462 10.32 6.77 -32.37
C LEU A 462 9.24 5.69 -32.32
N PRO A 463 8.41 5.53 -33.36
CA PRO A 463 7.48 4.41 -33.39
C PRO A 463 8.26 3.09 -33.37
N ALA A 464 7.85 2.13 -32.55
CA ALA A 464 8.45 0.79 -32.54
C ALA A 464 8.26 0.09 -33.90
N GLN A 465 7.14 0.41 -34.58
CA GLN A 465 6.79 -0.04 -35.92
C GLN A 465 5.97 1.06 -36.61
N GLY A 466 6.12 1.20 -37.92
CA GLY A 466 5.36 2.16 -38.73
C GLY A 466 5.98 3.56 -38.76
N GLU A 467 5.18 4.52 -39.16
CA GLU A 467 5.57 5.93 -39.34
C GLU A 467 5.36 6.76 -38.07
N ILE A 468 6.07 7.87 -37.96
CA ILE A 468 5.96 8.79 -36.83
C ILE A 468 4.55 9.40 -36.79
N VAL A 469 3.90 9.35 -35.61
CA VAL A 469 2.64 10.04 -35.35
C VAL A 469 2.92 11.51 -34.98
N LEU A 470 2.60 12.43 -35.89
CA LEU A 470 2.78 13.88 -35.74
C LEU A 470 1.52 14.56 -35.15
N ASP A 471 1.03 14.04 -34.02
CA ASP A 471 -0.16 14.56 -33.34
C ASP A 471 0.06 14.65 -31.82
N PRO A 472 1.04 15.44 -31.35
CA PRO A 472 1.22 15.66 -29.92
C PRO A 472 -0.05 16.30 -29.35
N TYR A 473 -0.52 15.82 -28.21
CA TYR A 473 -1.67 16.42 -27.55
C TYR A 473 -1.20 17.36 -26.43
N CYS A 474 -1.58 18.63 -26.52
CA CYS A 474 -1.45 19.59 -25.42
C CYS A 474 -2.75 20.38 -25.29
N TRP A 475 -3.30 20.41 -24.08
CA TRP A 475 -4.45 21.22 -23.74
C TRP A 475 -4.14 21.98 -22.46
N ASN A 476 -4.16 23.31 -22.53
CA ASN A 476 -3.85 24.23 -21.44
C ASN A 476 -2.54 23.94 -20.68
N ALA A 477 -1.50 23.52 -21.42
CA ALA A 477 -0.19 23.17 -20.89
C ALA A 477 0.86 24.20 -21.33
N TYR A 478 1.59 24.75 -20.37
CA TYR A 478 2.59 25.79 -20.59
C TYR A 478 3.98 25.33 -20.19
N GLY A 479 4.96 25.65 -21.02
CA GLY A 479 6.33 25.17 -20.86
C GLY A 479 7.26 25.60 -21.97
N THR A 480 8.44 24.98 -21.99
CA THR A 480 9.48 25.24 -22.97
C THR A 480 10.14 23.95 -23.42
N SER A 481 10.41 23.83 -24.72
CA SER A 481 11.30 22.80 -25.27
C SER A 481 12.70 23.37 -25.43
N GLN A 482 13.66 22.93 -24.62
CA GLN A 482 15.04 23.45 -24.64
C GLN A 482 15.84 22.92 -25.83
N THR A 483 15.53 21.69 -26.26
CA THR A 483 16.03 21.11 -27.52
C THR A 483 14.85 20.60 -28.34
N LEU A 484 15.09 20.30 -29.61
CA LEU A 484 14.05 19.76 -30.50
C LEU A 484 13.66 18.35 -30.03
N SER A 485 12.37 18.15 -29.73
CA SER A 485 11.85 16.83 -29.43
C SER A 485 11.49 16.06 -30.72
N ILE A 486 11.56 14.73 -30.65
CA ILE A 486 11.03 13.83 -31.68
C ILE A 486 9.95 12.95 -31.03
N PRO A 487 8.69 13.00 -31.50
CA PRO A 487 8.15 13.98 -32.43
C PRO A 487 8.18 15.41 -31.83
N PRO A 488 8.14 16.46 -32.67
CA PRO A 488 8.06 17.83 -32.16
C PRO A 488 6.75 18.09 -31.40
N VAL A 489 6.81 18.83 -30.29
CA VAL A 489 5.65 19.19 -29.45
C VAL A 489 5.25 20.65 -29.67
N PHE A 490 4.70 20.96 -30.85
CA PHE A 490 4.35 22.34 -31.23
C PHE A 490 3.15 22.93 -30.44
N CYS A 491 2.39 22.09 -29.75
CA CYS A 491 1.20 22.49 -28.99
C CYS A 491 1.51 23.02 -27.58
N LEU A 492 2.74 22.87 -27.10
CA LEU A 492 3.14 23.35 -25.77
C LEU A 492 3.24 24.88 -25.79
N LEU A 493 2.46 25.54 -24.93
CA LEU A 493 2.36 27.00 -24.94
C LEU A 493 3.54 27.63 -24.21
N GLU A 494 4.18 28.64 -24.80
CA GLU A 494 5.24 29.39 -24.12
C GLU A 494 4.68 30.41 -23.11
N GLY A 495 5.50 30.76 -22.12
CA GLY A 495 5.20 31.78 -21.13
C GLY A 495 4.26 31.29 -20.02
N MET A 496 3.51 32.24 -19.44
CA MET A 496 2.56 31.97 -18.35
C MET A 496 1.11 32.17 -18.82
N PRO A 497 0.14 31.44 -18.25
CA PRO A 497 -1.27 31.64 -18.55
C PRO A 497 -1.72 33.08 -18.25
N ARG A 498 -2.63 33.63 -19.07
CA ARG A 498 -3.15 35.01 -18.88
C ARG A 498 -3.90 35.21 -17.57
N SER A 499 -4.42 34.14 -16.98
CA SER A 499 -5.11 34.13 -15.69
C SER A 499 -4.59 32.97 -14.86
N VAL A 500 -3.48 33.19 -14.15
CA VAL A 500 -3.10 32.32 -13.03
C VAL A 500 -3.76 32.94 -11.79
N PRO A 501 -4.69 32.28 -11.10
CA PRO A 501 -5.21 32.78 -9.84
C PRO A 501 -4.06 32.86 -8.83
N GLN A 502 -3.41 34.03 -8.74
CA GLN A 502 -2.22 34.25 -7.92
C GLN A 502 -2.50 34.14 -6.42
N ASN A 503 -3.79 34.13 -6.04
CA ASN A 503 -4.26 34.11 -4.65
C ASN A 503 -4.89 32.77 -4.20
N ASP A 504 -5.02 31.77 -5.09
CA ASP A 504 -5.61 30.44 -4.75
C ASP A 504 -4.66 29.26 -5.04
N ILE A 505 -3.37 29.52 -5.32
CA ILE A 505 -2.34 28.48 -5.31
C ILE A 505 -2.05 28.16 -3.84
N ASP A 506 -2.92 27.37 -3.20
CA ASP A 506 -2.71 26.81 -1.86
C ASP A 506 -1.50 25.87 -1.89
N GLN A 507 -0.30 26.44 -1.83
CA GLN A 507 0.97 25.73 -1.94
C GLN A 507 1.04 24.61 -0.90
N CYS A 508 1.18 23.39 -1.40
CA CYS A 508 1.95 22.36 -0.73
C CYS A 508 3.41 22.82 -0.69
#